data_AF-A0A7J8YQH7-F1
#
_entry.id   AF-A0A7J8YQH7-F1
#
_cell.length_a   1.000
_cell.length_b   1.000
_cell.length_c   1.000
_cell.angle_alpha   90.00
_cell.angle_beta   90.00
_cell.angle_gamma   90.00
#
_symmetry.space_group_name_H-M   'P 1'
#
loop_
_entity.id
_entity.type
_entity.pdbx_description
1 polymer ?
#
loop_
_entity_poly.entity_id
_entity_poly.type
_entity_poly.pdbx_seq_one_letter_code
_entity_poly.pdbx_strand_id
1 'polypeptide(L)'
;FHIVAYLLQIWWFEVDGVVKFPLPADVYTLSFRIHLGRFSKRLGRRVSSFEHTHGWDIKPVRFDLSTTDGQLASCECYLDDMEQDYENRNHKRGCWIEYKVGEFIVSNSETVTEVRFSMKQIDCTHSKGGLCVDSVFIIPTDLIDCKRRGILK
;
A
#
# COMPACT_ATOMS: atom_id res chain seq x y z
N PHE A 1 1.02 -1.69 19.20
CA PHE A 1 0.66 -2.94 18.51
C PHE A 1 1.79 -3.29 17.55
N HIS A 2 2.38 -4.49 17.62
CA HIS A 2 3.47 -4.93 16.71
C HIS A 2 3.15 -6.27 16.02
N ILE A 3 1.86 -6.62 15.92
CA ILE A 3 1.41 -7.86 15.31
C ILE A 3 0.87 -7.51 13.92
N VAL A 4 1.43 -8.15 12.90
CA VAL A 4 1.02 -8.00 11.49
C VAL A 4 0.33 -9.31 11.09
N ALA A 5 -0.84 -9.21 10.47
CA ALA A 5 -1.53 -10.37 9.91
C ALA A 5 -0.82 -10.81 8.61
N TYR A 6 -0.58 -12.11 8.48
CA TYR A 6 -0.02 -12.72 7.27
C TYR A 6 -1.07 -13.56 6.58
N LEU A 7 -1.46 -13.15 5.37
CA LEU A 7 -2.46 -13.87 4.60
C LEU A 7 -1.86 -15.16 4.03
N LEU A 8 -2.42 -16.31 4.41
CA LEU A 8 -1.96 -17.62 3.91
C LEU A 8 -2.54 -17.93 2.52
N GLN A 9 -3.85 -17.89 2.39
CA GLN A 9 -4.53 -18.20 1.13
C GLN A 9 -5.90 -17.52 1.04
N ILE A 10 -6.24 -16.98 -0.13
CA ILE A 10 -7.56 -16.44 -0.46
C ILE A 10 -7.84 -16.53 -1.97
N TRP A 11 -9.09 -16.41 -2.37
CA TRP A 11 -9.50 -16.40 -3.79
C TRP A 11 -9.90 -15.01 -4.29
N TRP A 12 -10.51 -14.20 -3.43
CA TRP A 12 -10.80 -12.79 -3.67
C TRP A 12 -10.18 -11.98 -2.55
N PHE A 13 -9.59 -10.84 -2.87
CA PHE A 13 -8.94 -9.99 -1.87
C PHE A 13 -9.54 -8.58 -1.90
N GLU A 14 -9.92 -8.09 -0.72
CA GLU A 14 -10.50 -6.77 -0.54
C GLU A 14 -10.13 -6.24 0.84
N VAL A 15 -9.59 -5.02 0.86
CA VAL A 15 -9.44 -4.20 2.05
C VAL A 15 -10.21 -2.91 1.78
N ASP A 16 -11.18 -2.61 2.63
CA ASP A 16 -11.93 -1.36 2.60
C ASP A 16 -11.76 -0.64 3.94
N GLY A 17 -11.66 0.68 3.88
CA GLY A 17 -11.58 1.52 5.06
C GLY A 17 -12.22 2.88 4.86
N VAL A 18 -12.66 3.45 5.99
CA VAL A 18 -13.18 4.81 6.08
C VAL A 18 -12.60 5.47 7.32
N VAL A 19 -12.13 6.71 7.16
CA VAL A 19 -11.67 7.54 8.27
C VAL A 19 -12.35 8.90 8.18
N LYS A 20 -12.71 9.47 9.33
CA LYS A 20 -13.28 10.80 9.44
C LYS A 20 -12.42 11.61 10.40
N PHE A 21 -11.81 12.67 9.92
CA PHE A 21 -10.92 13.50 10.73
C PHE A 21 -10.93 14.96 10.25
N PRO A 22 -10.84 15.97 11.15
CA PRO A 22 -10.67 17.37 10.78
C PRO A 22 -9.22 17.63 10.35
N LEU A 23 -8.89 17.27 9.11
CA LEU A 23 -7.56 17.49 8.57
C LEU A 23 -7.31 18.99 8.36
N PRO A 24 -6.12 19.52 8.70
CA PRO A 24 -5.72 20.87 8.29
C PRO A 24 -5.81 21.04 6.77
N ALA A 25 -6.06 22.28 6.33
CA ALA A 25 -6.12 22.57 4.89
C ALA A 25 -4.74 22.36 4.24
N ASP A 26 -4.65 21.38 3.33
CA ASP A 26 -3.43 21.00 2.62
C ASP A 26 -3.76 20.00 1.49
N VAL A 27 -2.75 19.64 0.68
CA VAL A 27 -2.79 18.50 -0.23
C VAL A 27 -2.21 17.28 0.47
N TYR A 28 -2.98 16.21 0.54
CA TYR A 28 -2.57 14.96 1.19
C TYR A 28 -2.40 13.86 0.15
N THR A 29 -1.34 13.07 0.33
CA THR A 29 -1.15 11.80 -0.38
C THR A 29 -1.64 10.65 0.48
N LEU A 30 -2.40 9.73 -0.13
CA LEU A 30 -2.77 8.46 0.49
C LEU A 30 -1.95 7.29 -0.07
N SER A 31 -1.39 6.47 0.80
CA SER A 31 -0.65 5.25 0.41
C SER A 31 -0.89 4.06 1.33
N PHE A 32 -0.79 2.85 0.79
CA PHE A 32 -0.82 1.60 1.56
C PHE A 32 0.60 1.08 1.80
N ARG A 33 0.87 0.65 3.02
CA ARG A 33 2.13 -0.03 3.38
C ARG A 33 1.93 -1.54 3.34
N ILE A 34 2.58 -2.19 2.39
CA ILE A 34 2.38 -3.59 2.04
C ILE A 34 3.72 -4.32 2.01
N HIS A 35 3.72 -5.61 2.35
CA HIS A 35 4.88 -6.49 2.22
C HIS A 35 4.47 -7.84 1.63
N LEU A 36 5.17 -8.26 0.58
CA LEU A 36 5.07 -9.62 0.04
C LEU A 36 6.11 -10.54 0.69
N GLY A 37 5.65 -11.70 1.15
CA GLY A 37 6.44 -12.70 1.85
C GLY A 37 6.28 -12.67 3.36
N ARG A 38 6.88 -13.63 4.05
CA ARG A 38 6.87 -13.75 5.51
C ARG A 38 8.22 -13.37 6.08
N PHE A 39 8.21 -12.54 7.12
CA PHE A 39 9.42 -12.31 7.91
C PHE A 39 9.84 -13.58 8.64
N SER A 40 11.10 -13.97 8.47
CA SER A 40 11.73 -15.10 9.14
C SER A 40 13.11 -14.72 9.65
N LYS A 41 13.64 -15.52 10.58
CA LYS A 41 15.02 -15.41 11.05
C LYS A 41 15.73 -16.71 10.72
N ARG A 42 16.84 -16.61 9.99
CA ARG A 42 17.74 -17.75 9.72
C ARG A 42 19.13 -17.38 10.19
N LEU A 43 19.68 -18.16 11.13
CA LEU A 43 21.01 -17.94 11.70
C LEU A 43 21.22 -16.49 12.20
N GLY A 44 20.22 -15.93 12.89
CA GLY A 44 20.28 -14.57 13.44
C GLY A 44 20.11 -13.43 12.42
N ARG A 45 20.10 -13.72 11.11
CA ARG A 45 19.82 -12.72 10.06
C ARG A 45 18.32 -12.69 9.75
N ARG A 46 17.79 -11.48 9.53
CA ARG A 46 16.43 -11.29 9.01
C ARG A 46 16.41 -11.74 7.56
N VAL A 47 15.48 -12.64 7.24
CA VAL A 47 15.28 -13.18 5.89
C VAL A 47 13.78 -13.13 5.59
N SER A 48 13.43 -12.96 4.32
CA SER A 48 12.05 -13.06 3.87
C SER A 48 11.84 -14.39 3.16
N SER A 49 10.83 -15.15 3.60
CA SER A 49 10.40 -16.39 2.94
C SER A 49 9.24 -16.09 2.00
N PHE A 50 9.27 -16.70 0.81
CA PHE A 50 8.26 -16.53 -0.24
C PHE A 50 7.53 -17.83 -0.57
N GLU A 51 7.72 -18.88 0.24
CA GLU A 51 7.14 -20.22 0.00
C GLU A 51 5.61 -20.19 -0.19
N HIS A 52 4.92 -19.27 0.48
CA HIS A 52 3.47 -19.11 0.37
C HIS A 52 3.04 -17.90 -0.48
N THR A 53 3.98 -17.19 -1.11
CA THR A 53 3.69 -16.02 -1.95
C THR A 53 3.37 -16.46 -3.37
N HIS A 54 2.13 -16.23 -3.82
CA HIS A 54 1.65 -16.63 -5.14
C HIS A 54 0.42 -15.81 -5.55
N GLY A 55 0.15 -15.72 -6.86
CA GLY A 55 -1.11 -15.20 -7.43
C GLY A 55 -1.20 -13.67 -7.57
N TRP A 56 -0.20 -12.92 -7.10
CA TRP A 56 -0.19 -11.45 -7.13
C TRP A 56 0.40 -10.85 -8.42
N ASP A 57 0.96 -11.69 -9.28
CA ASP A 57 1.52 -11.40 -10.60
C ASP A 57 0.51 -11.60 -11.74
N ILE A 58 -0.63 -12.24 -11.46
CA ILE A 58 -1.61 -12.66 -12.48
C ILE A 58 -2.48 -11.49 -12.95
N LYS A 59 -2.93 -10.63 -12.03
CA LYS A 59 -3.71 -9.43 -12.32
C LYS A 59 -3.24 -8.25 -11.48
N PRO A 60 -3.43 -7.00 -11.91
CA PRO A 60 -3.11 -5.87 -11.08
C PRO A 60 -4.05 -5.80 -9.87
N VAL A 61 -3.53 -5.32 -8.76
CA VAL A 61 -4.32 -4.88 -7.61
C VAL A 61 -4.73 -3.44 -7.85
N ARG A 62 -6.02 -3.18 -7.67
CA ARG A 62 -6.61 -1.85 -7.78
C ARG A 62 -6.67 -1.19 -6.42
N PHE A 63 -6.25 0.06 -6.37
CA PHE A 63 -6.39 0.93 -5.22
C PHE A 63 -7.32 2.06 -5.57
N ASP A 64 -8.22 2.41 -4.66
CA ASP A 64 -9.15 3.53 -4.85
C ASP A 64 -9.15 4.43 -3.61
N LEU A 65 -9.39 5.70 -3.87
CA LEU A 65 -9.57 6.77 -2.89
C LEU A 65 -10.80 7.58 -3.30
N SER A 66 -11.63 7.92 -2.33
CA SER A 66 -12.72 8.89 -2.49
C SER A 66 -12.91 9.73 -1.24
N THR A 67 -13.35 10.97 -1.43
CA THR A 67 -13.69 11.90 -0.34
C THR A 67 -15.15 12.35 -0.44
N THR A 68 -15.73 12.81 0.67
CA THR A 68 -17.15 13.25 0.69
C THR A 68 -17.46 14.45 -0.19
N ASP A 69 -16.47 15.27 -0.53
CA ASP A 69 -16.58 16.38 -1.48
C ASP A 69 -16.41 15.95 -2.95
N GLY A 70 -16.28 14.64 -3.20
CA GLY A 70 -16.34 14.06 -4.54
C GLY A 70 -14.99 13.91 -5.26
N GLN A 71 -13.86 14.14 -4.58
CA GLN A 71 -12.55 13.85 -5.17
C GLN A 71 -12.35 12.34 -5.23
N LEU A 72 -11.75 11.89 -6.33
CA LEU A 72 -11.52 10.48 -6.62
C LEU A 72 -10.10 10.29 -7.15
N ALA A 73 -9.43 9.22 -6.73
CA ALA A 73 -8.18 8.77 -7.33
C ALA A 73 -8.14 7.25 -7.32
N SER A 74 -7.51 6.67 -8.34
CA SER A 74 -7.27 5.24 -8.40
C SER A 74 -5.95 4.92 -9.07
N CYS A 75 -5.36 3.79 -8.69
CA CYS A 75 -4.19 3.25 -9.36
C CYS A 75 -4.26 1.73 -9.42
N GLU A 76 -3.58 1.15 -10.40
CA GLU A 76 -3.50 -0.29 -10.59
C GLU A 76 -2.04 -0.69 -10.76
N CYS A 77 -1.61 -1.73 -10.03
CA CYS A 77 -0.27 -2.28 -10.21
C CYS A 77 -0.19 -3.75 -9.79
N TYR A 78 0.77 -4.47 -10.35
CA TYR A 78 1.10 -5.82 -9.91
C TYR A 78 1.95 -5.73 -8.63
N LEU A 79 1.55 -6.42 -7.57
CA LEU A 79 2.34 -6.41 -6.34
C LEU A 79 3.63 -7.22 -6.50
N ASP A 80 3.56 -8.28 -7.30
CA ASP A 80 4.66 -9.19 -7.57
C ASP A 80 5.22 -9.00 -8.98
N ASP A 81 5.56 -7.75 -9.28
CA ASP A 81 6.16 -7.38 -10.55
C ASP A 81 7.67 -7.69 -10.53
N MET A 82 8.09 -8.58 -11.43
CA MET A 82 9.46 -9.02 -11.61
C MET A 82 10.26 -8.11 -12.56
N GLU A 83 9.64 -7.08 -13.15
CA GLU A 83 10.35 -6.14 -14.00
C GLU A 83 11.39 -5.35 -13.19
N GLN A 84 12.62 -5.63 -13.55
CA GLN A 84 13.85 -5.13 -12.96
C GLN A 84 13.96 -3.63 -13.24
N ASP A 85 14.14 -2.81 -12.21
CA ASP A 85 15.05 -1.69 -12.36
C ASP A 85 16.42 -2.31 -12.67
N TYR A 86 16.77 -2.38 -13.95
CA TYR A 86 18.05 -2.91 -14.44
C TYR A 86 19.26 -2.20 -13.80
N GLU A 87 19.04 -1.05 -13.16
CA GLU A 87 20.06 -0.27 -12.47
C GLU A 87 20.09 -0.47 -10.93
N ASN A 88 19.02 -1.02 -10.33
CA ASN A 88 18.96 -1.22 -8.88
C ASN A 88 18.26 -2.55 -8.57
N ARG A 89 19.07 -3.59 -8.41
CA ARG A 89 18.69 -5.01 -8.20
C ARG A 89 17.99 -5.26 -6.84
N ASN A 90 17.03 -4.42 -6.46
CA ASN A 90 16.21 -4.56 -5.28
C ASN A 90 14.90 -5.23 -5.69
N HIS A 91 14.81 -6.54 -5.47
CA HIS A 91 13.55 -7.25 -5.57
C HIS A 91 12.49 -6.55 -4.70
N LYS A 92 11.31 -6.23 -5.28
CA LYS A 92 10.14 -5.70 -4.53
C LYS A 92 9.66 -6.64 -3.41
N ARG A 93 10.16 -7.89 -3.41
CA ARG A 93 9.85 -8.91 -2.43
C ARG A 93 10.70 -8.77 -1.17
N GLY A 94 10.07 -8.92 0.00
CA GLY A 94 10.77 -9.04 1.27
C GLY A 94 11.11 -7.74 1.99
N CYS A 95 10.66 -6.59 1.46
CA CYS A 95 10.70 -5.29 2.10
C CYS A 95 9.30 -4.67 2.19
N TRP A 96 9.14 -3.68 3.07
CA TRP A 96 7.90 -2.90 3.13
C TRP A 96 7.92 -1.89 2.00
N ILE A 97 6.84 -1.85 1.21
CA ILE A 97 6.67 -0.93 0.09
C ILE A 97 5.43 -0.08 0.36
N GLU A 98 5.54 1.20 0.04
CA GLU A 98 4.42 2.15 0.07
C GLU A 98 3.84 2.29 -1.34
N TYR A 99 2.60 1.85 -1.52
CA TYR A 99 1.85 1.97 -2.77
C TYR A 99 0.98 3.22 -2.71
N LYS A 100 1.35 4.25 -3.47
CA LYS A 100 0.59 5.51 -3.57
C LYS A 100 -0.71 5.27 -4.34
N VAL A 101 -1.84 5.63 -3.75
CA VAL A 101 -3.17 5.57 -4.38
C VAL A 101 -3.43 6.84 -5.18
N GLY A 102 -3.18 7.99 -4.56
CA GLY A 102 -3.45 9.30 -5.14
C GLY A 102 -3.31 10.42 -4.12
N GLU A 103 -3.75 11.59 -4.54
CA GLU A 103 -3.78 12.80 -3.72
C GLU A 103 -5.20 13.33 -3.62
N PHE A 104 -5.49 14.03 -2.52
CA PHE A 104 -6.73 14.78 -2.33
C PHE A 104 -6.45 16.08 -1.58
N ILE A 105 -7.30 17.07 -1.80
CA ILE A 105 -7.15 18.42 -1.25
C ILE A 105 -8.13 18.60 -0.10
N VAL A 106 -7.66 19.16 1.01
CA VAL A 106 -8.53 19.64 2.09
C VAL A 106 -8.55 21.15 2.02
N SER A 107 -9.70 21.73 1.64
CA SER A 107 -9.82 23.19 1.46
C SER A 107 -10.16 23.93 2.75
N ASN A 108 -10.84 23.28 3.70
CA ASN A 108 -11.29 23.91 4.95
C ASN A 108 -11.00 22.98 6.15
N SER A 109 -10.18 23.45 7.08
CA SER A 109 -9.80 22.72 8.29
C SER A 109 -10.92 22.59 9.34
N GLU A 110 -11.99 23.36 9.23
CA GLU A 110 -13.10 23.34 10.19
C GLU A 110 -14.11 22.23 9.90
N THR A 111 -14.06 21.64 8.70
CA THR A 111 -14.96 20.56 8.30
C THR A 111 -14.30 19.20 8.47
N VAL A 112 -15.06 18.23 8.98
CA VAL A 112 -14.60 16.84 9.05
C VAL A 112 -14.47 16.30 7.63
N THR A 113 -13.25 15.93 7.23
CA THR A 113 -13.01 15.23 5.97
C THR A 113 -13.23 13.74 6.19
N GLU A 114 -14.18 13.16 5.45
CA GLU A 114 -14.31 11.71 5.36
C GLU A 114 -13.56 11.22 4.12
N VAL A 115 -12.62 10.32 4.36
CA VAL A 115 -11.78 9.69 3.34
C VAL A 115 -12.09 8.20 3.34
N ARG A 116 -12.48 7.69 2.18
CA ARG A 116 -12.69 6.25 1.93
C ARG A 116 -11.58 5.76 1.03
N PHE A 117 -11.05 4.58 1.34
CA PHE A 117 -9.98 3.98 0.58
C PHE A 117 -10.20 2.48 0.45
N SER A 118 -9.67 1.91 -0.62
CA SER A 118 -9.73 0.47 -0.82
C SER A 118 -8.52 -0.08 -1.57
N MET A 119 -8.29 -1.38 -1.41
CA MET A 119 -7.31 -2.18 -2.14
C MET A 119 -7.98 -3.50 -2.51
N LYS A 120 -8.14 -3.78 -3.81
CA LYS A 120 -8.93 -4.90 -4.31
C LYS A 120 -8.22 -5.68 -5.41
N GLN A 121 -8.34 -7.00 -5.35
CA GLN A 121 -8.03 -7.90 -6.44
C GLN A 121 -9.02 -9.06 -6.41
N ILE A 122 -10.15 -8.85 -7.09
CA ILE A 122 -11.23 -9.82 -7.16
C ILE A 122 -11.00 -10.65 -8.41
N ASP A 123 -10.21 -11.71 -8.25
CA ASP A 123 -9.93 -12.66 -9.32
C ASP A 123 -10.10 -14.09 -8.82
N CYS A 124 -11.31 -14.63 -8.94
CA CYS A 124 -11.63 -15.98 -8.44
C CYS A 124 -11.05 -17.10 -9.32
N THR A 125 -10.13 -16.81 -10.24
CA THR A 125 -9.51 -17.81 -11.12
C THR A 125 -8.28 -18.46 -10.49
N HIS A 126 -7.61 -17.79 -9.56
CA HIS A 126 -6.38 -18.28 -8.91
C HIS A 126 -6.36 -17.93 -7.42
N SER A 127 -5.84 -18.86 -6.61
CA SER A 127 -5.55 -18.58 -5.21
C SER A 127 -4.39 -17.60 -5.08
N LYS A 128 -4.38 -16.86 -3.97
CA LYS A 128 -3.40 -15.83 -3.66
C LYS A 128 -2.96 -15.98 -2.23
N GLY A 129 -1.68 -15.74 -1.96
CA GLY A 129 -1.13 -15.90 -0.62
C GLY A 129 0.11 -15.06 -0.39
N GLY A 130 0.51 -14.96 0.86
CA GLY A 130 1.78 -14.37 1.26
C GLY A 130 1.82 -12.85 1.25
N LEU A 131 0.70 -12.20 1.55
CA LEU A 131 0.58 -10.74 1.69
C LEU A 131 0.50 -10.33 3.18
N CYS A 132 1.27 -9.30 3.54
CA CYS A 132 1.11 -8.53 4.77
C CYS A 132 0.61 -7.13 4.44
N VAL A 133 -0.41 -6.66 5.13
CA VAL A 133 -0.87 -5.27 5.11
C VAL A 133 -0.65 -4.69 6.50
N ASP A 134 -0.02 -3.52 6.58
CA ASP A 134 0.29 -2.86 7.86
C ASP A 134 -0.59 -1.64 8.11
N SER A 135 -0.42 -0.60 7.30
CA SER A 135 -1.02 0.70 7.53
C SER A 135 -1.46 1.39 6.25
N VAL A 136 -2.40 2.31 6.39
CA VAL A 136 -2.71 3.34 5.39
C VAL A 136 -2.18 4.67 5.90
N PHE A 137 -1.36 5.33 5.09
CA PHE A 137 -0.80 6.63 5.39
C PHE A 137 -1.61 7.71 4.69
N ILE A 138 -1.90 8.78 5.42
CA ILE A 138 -2.43 10.04 4.91
C ILE A 138 -1.46 11.11 5.40
N ILE A 139 -0.65 11.63 4.48
CA ILE A 139 0.47 12.54 4.81
C ILE A 139 0.41 13.75 3.88
N PRO A 140 0.61 14.98 4.38
CA PRO A 140 0.81 16.15 3.52
C PRO A 140 1.85 15.90 2.43
N THR A 141 1.50 16.15 1.18
CA THR A 141 2.32 15.81 0.01
C THR A 141 3.71 16.46 0.09
N ASP A 142 3.79 17.71 0.55
CA ASP A 142 5.06 18.43 0.72
C ASP A 142 6.04 17.75 1.68
N LEU A 143 5.53 17.06 2.71
CA LEU A 143 6.37 16.32 3.67
C LEU A 143 6.97 15.06 3.04
N ILE A 144 6.30 14.46 2.06
CA ILE A 144 6.81 13.31 1.31
C ILE A 144 7.95 13.75 0.39
N ASP A 145 7.78 14.86 -0.32
CA ASP A 145 8.81 15.40 -1.21
C ASP A 145 10.06 15.85 -0.44
N CYS A 146 9.88 16.42 0.75
CA CYS A 146 11.00 16.72 1.65
C CYS A 146 11.77 15.46 2.07
N LYS A 147 11.08 14.36 2.38
CA LYS A 147 11.75 13.08 2.71
C LYS A 147 12.57 12.54 1.54
N ARG A 148 12.05 12.62 0.31
CA ARG A 148 12.78 12.19 -0.90
C ARG A 148 14.05 13.01 -1.13
N ARG A 149 13.98 14.33 -0.94
CA ARG A 149 15.14 15.23 -1.06
C ARG A 149 16.20 15.01 0.04
N GLY A 150 15.80 14.61 1.24
CA GLY A 150 16.71 14.34 2.36
C GLY A 150 17.51 13.03 2.24
N ILE A 151 17.06 12.08 1.41
CA ILE A 151 17.74 10.79 1.18
C ILE A 151 18.85 10.92 0.11
N LEU A 152 18.88 12.01 -0.66
CA LEU A 152 19.89 12.30 -1.68
C LEU A 152 21.10 13.14 -1.16
N LYS A 153 21.33 13.24 0.15
CA LYS A 153 22.49 13.92 0.72
C LYS A 153 23.41 12.98 1.50
#